data_AF-A0A1H1W9T6-F1
#
_entry.id   AF-A0A1H1W9T6-F1
#
_cell.length_a   1.000
_cell.length_b   1.000
_cell.length_c   1.000
_cell.angle_alpha   90.00
_cell.angle_beta   90.00
_cell.angle_gamma   90.00
#
_symmetry.space_group_name_H-M   'P 1'
#
loop_
_entity.id
_entity.type
_entity.pdbx_description
1 polymer ?
#
loop_
_entity_poly.entity_id
_entity_poly.type
_entity_poly.pdbx_seq_one_letter_code
_entity_poly.pdbx_strand_id
1 'polypeptide(L)'
;MAGRRPLTLRAAVIASLAVLVAATLLSAGVSVWERHAVSRVQADLRERLRPAQTAVVDLTRAYVDQETGQRGYALTGQRSFLQPYADGRRDADRLQALLGGLLHEDVVAGPLLVAASEAGRRWQQEAAEPEIAARQRGAVDGTDTVVLATRGKVLFDALRQRLAEVAQRIDQLTQDQLGGLATAQGRANAATALAALVAVGMAGWTAWALPRATTRPLARLVRELSAVADGDTSRRITVAGPPEVRTIAAAAETMRTTLVASASALAAAQHQVGAAGERERVAREVGDRTLHRLYALTLGLSRLRAGRPGLAGAVRPLVDEADGIAQELRGIIHPLPAEVAPPVDGP
;
A
#
# COMPACT_ATOMS: atom_id res chain seq x y z
N MET A 1 14.43 26.02 10.74
CA MET A 1 13.33 25.04 10.81
C MET A 1 12.69 24.94 9.43
N ALA A 2 12.92 23.86 8.69
CA ALA A 2 12.39 23.70 7.34
C ALA A 2 10.87 23.47 7.41
N GLY A 3 10.08 24.43 6.91
CA GLY A 3 8.63 24.34 6.84
C GLY A 3 8.19 23.19 5.94
N ARG A 4 7.72 22.09 6.53
CA ARG A 4 7.07 21.00 5.80
C ARG A 4 5.82 21.56 5.12
N ARG A 5 5.85 21.70 3.79
CA ARG A 5 4.65 22.02 3.00
C ARG A 5 3.58 20.96 3.33
N PRO A 6 2.35 21.35 3.72
CA PRO A 6 1.31 20.38 4.03
C PRO A 6 0.98 19.59 2.76
N LEU A 7 1.12 18.28 2.82
CA LEU A 7 0.87 17.37 1.69
C LEU A 7 -0.58 17.54 1.20
N THR A 8 -0.75 17.64 -0.12
CA THR A 8 -2.07 17.56 -0.77
C THR A 8 -2.69 16.19 -0.52
N LEU A 9 -4.01 16.14 -0.44
CA LEU A 9 -4.78 14.92 -0.16
C LEU A 9 -4.51 13.85 -1.22
N ARG A 10 -4.41 14.29 -2.47
CA ARG A 10 -4.03 13.46 -3.62
C ARG A 10 -2.60 12.93 -3.49
N ALA A 11 -1.64 13.76 -3.08
CA ALA A 11 -0.26 13.31 -2.91
C ALA A 11 -0.12 12.28 -1.79
N ALA A 12 -0.88 12.41 -0.70
CA ALA A 12 -0.87 11.44 0.39
C ALA A 12 -1.40 10.07 -0.05
N VAL A 13 -2.52 10.03 -0.79
CA VAL A 13 -3.11 8.78 -1.33
C VAL A 13 -2.23 8.14 -2.39
N ILE A 14 -1.69 8.94 -3.32
CA ILE A 14 -0.78 8.44 -4.36
C ILE A 14 0.51 7.91 -3.72
N ALA A 15 1.06 8.60 -2.73
CA ALA A 15 2.25 8.13 -2.01
C ALA A 15 1.98 6.82 -1.27
N SER A 16 0.83 6.66 -0.62
CA SER A 16 0.50 5.39 0.06
C SER A 16 0.32 4.23 -0.92
N LEU A 17 -0.33 4.48 -2.07
CA LEU A 17 -0.53 3.47 -3.10
C LEU A 17 0.81 3.08 -3.76
N ALA A 18 1.65 4.08 -4.03
CA ALA A 18 2.98 3.89 -4.59
C ALA A 18 3.87 3.07 -3.66
N VAL A 19 3.83 3.33 -2.34
CA VAL A 19 4.60 2.54 -1.37
C VAL A 19 4.07 1.10 -1.27
N LEU A 20 2.75 0.90 -1.30
CA LEU A 20 2.17 -0.45 -1.29
C LEU A 20 2.61 -1.25 -2.53
N VAL A 21 2.51 -0.65 -3.72
CA VAL A 21 2.93 -1.26 -4.99
C VAL A 21 4.44 -1.51 -4.99
N ALA A 22 5.24 -0.54 -4.55
CA ALA A 22 6.69 -0.68 -4.46
C ALA A 22 7.10 -1.80 -3.48
N ALA A 23 6.47 -1.91 -2.32
CA ALA A 23 6.73 -2.97 -1.34
C ALA A 23 6.37 -4.36 -1.91
N THR A 24 5.24 -4.45 -2.63
CA THR A 24 4.80 -5.69 -3.29
C THR A 24 5.76 -6.11 -4.40
N LEU A 25 6.19 -5.16 -5.23
CA LEU A 25 7.16 -5.40 -6.30
C LEU A 25 8.55 -5.76 -5.76
N LEU A 26 9.00 -5.12 -4.67
CA LEU A 26 10.25 -5.48 -3.97
C LEU A 26 10.19 -6.90 -3.42
N SER A 27 9.10 -7.28 -2.75
CA SER A 27 8.91 -8.64 -2.24
C SER A 27 8.86 -9.68 -3.37
N ALA A 28 8.17 -9.39 -4.47
CA ALA A 28 8.14 -10.25 -5.64
C ALA A 28 9.53 -10.38 -6.30
N GLY A 29 10.28 -9.28 -6.42
CA GLY A 29 11.63 -9.24 -6.97
C GLY A 29 12.61 -10.08 -6.15
N VAL A 30 12.62 -9.90 -4.82
CA VAL A 30 13.43 -10.71 -3.90
C VAL A 30 13.07 -12.19 -4.02
N SER A 31 11.77 -12.51 -4.05
CA SER A 31 11.26 -13.88 -4.20
C SER A 31 11.66 -14.54 -5.52
N VAL A 32 11.71 -13.79 -6.62
CA VAL A 32 12.14 -14.31 -7.94
C VAL A 32 13.66 -14.48 -7.97
N TRP A 33 14.42 -13.53 -7.43
CA TRP A 33 15.87 -13.59 -7.38
C TRP A 33 16.39 -14.76 -6.53
N GLU A 34 15.78 -14.98 -5.36
CA GLU A 34 16.10 -16.13 -4.49
C GLU A 34 15.76 -17.47 -5.15
N ARG A 35 14.64 -17.58 -5.87
CA ARG A 35 14.30 -18.79 -6.61
C ARG A 35 15.35 -19.15 -7.68
N HIS A 36 16.01 -18.16 -8.28
CA HIS A 36 17.08 -18.38 -9.27
C HIS A 36 18.45 -18.67 -8.63
N ALA A 37 18.70 -18.20 -7.40
CA ALA A 37 19.89 -18.59 -6.64
C ALA A 37 19.76 -20.02 -6.09
N VAL A 38 18.56 -20.39 -5.64
CA VAL A 38 18.22 -21.70 -5.07
C VAL A 38 18.12 -22.79 -6.14
N SER A 39 17.66 -22.48 -7.36
CA SER A 39 17.49 -23.48 -8.42
C SER A 39 18.82 -24.14 -8.84
N ARG A 40 19.92 -23.40 -8.83
CA ARG A 40 21.26 -23.94 -9.13
C ARG A 40 21.75 -24.93 -8.06
N VAL A 41 21.42 -24.67 -6.80
CA VAL A 41 21.74 -25.58 -5.67
C VAL A 41 20.82 -26.81 -5.69
N GLN A 42 19.55 -26.66 -6.07
CA GLN A 42 18.63 -27.80 -6.19
C GLN A 42 18.96 -28.72 -7.37
N ALA A 43 19.53 -28.19 -8.46
CA ALA A 43 19.98 -28.99 -9.59
C ALA A 43 21.12 -29.94 -9.19
N ASP A 44 22.15 -29.44 -8.50
CA ASP A 44 23.29 -30.26 -8.05
C ASP A 44 22.86 -31.38 -7.06
N LEU A 45 21.95 -31.07 -6.12
CA LEU A 45 21.37 -32.08 -5.23
C LEU A 45 20.67 -33.22 -5.99
N ARG A 46 19.87 -32.87 -6.99
CA ARG A 46 19.01 -33.82 -7.72
C ARG A 46 19.79 -34.63 -8.75
N GLU A 47 20.71 -33.97 -9.44
CA GLU A 47 21.41 -34.56 -10.58
C GLU A 47 22.72 -35.25 -10.17
N ARG A 48 23.29 -34.87 -9.01
CA ARG A 48 24.60 -35.38 -8.59
C ARG A 48 24.59 -36.14 -7.26
N LEU A 49 24.17 -35.49 -6.17
CA LEU A 49 24.31 -36.07 -4.83
C LEU A 49 23.33 -37.23 -4.54
N ARG A 50 22.06 -37.12 -4.95
CA ARG A 50 21.09 -38.23 -4.79
C ARG A 50 21.49 -39.50 -5.56
N PRO A 51 21.87 -39.40 -6.86
CA PRO A 51 22.42 -40.53 -7.58
C PRO A 51 23.68 -41.09 -6.90
N ALA A 52 24.56 -40.23 -6.37
CA ALA A 52 25.77 -40.69 -5.66
C ALA A 52 25.44 -41.45 -4.37
N GLN A 53 24.47 -41.01 -3.57
CA GLN A 53 24.00 -41.73 -2.37
C GLN A 53 23.47 -43.12 -2.72
N THR A 54 22.68 -43.22 -3.79
CA THR A 54 22.15 -44.52 -4.24
C THR A 54 23.29 -45.42 -4.72
N ALA A 55 24.18 -44.87 -5.55
CA ALA A 55 25.29 -45.61 -6.14
C ALA A 55 26.30 -46.13 -5.10
N VAL A 56 26.60 -45.38 -4.03
CA VAL A 56 27.54 -45.86 -2.98
C VAL A 56 26.93 -47.00 -2.14
N VAL A 57 25.62 -46.95 -1.90
CA VAL A 57 24.91 -48.05 -1.22
C VAL A 57 24.90 -49.30 -2.11
N ASP A 58 24.60 -49.14 -3.39
CA ASP A 58 24.63 -50.25 -4.35
C ASP A 58 26.05 -50.80 -4.55
N LEU A 59 27.08 -49.94 -4.49
CA LEU A 59 28.48 -50.39 -4.56
C LEU A 59 28.83 -51.23 -3.34
N THR A 60 28.36 -50.82 -2.16
CA THR A 60 28.53 -51.58 -0.92
C THR A 60 27.84 -52.94 -1.02
N ARG A 61 26.61 -52.98 -1.54
CA ARG A 61 25.90 -54.25 -1.80
C ARG A 61 26.65 -55.14 -2.78
N ALA A 62 27.15 -54.59 -3.88
CA ALA A 62 27.89 -55.34 -4.89
C ALA A 62 29.14 -56.02 -4.31
N TYR A 63 29.85 -55.37 -3.37
CA TYR A 63 30.96 -56.01 -2.66
C TYR A 63 30.50 -57.05 -1.62
N VAL A 64 29.38 -56.82 -0.93
CA VAL A 64 28.80 -57.81 -0.01
C VAL A 64 28.33 -59.06 -0.75
N ASP A 65 27.74 -58.92 -1.93
CA ASP A 65 27.33 -60.03 -2.79
C ASP A 65 28.55 -60.82 -3.28
N GLN A 66 29.67 -60.12 -3.57
CA GLN A 66 30.94 -60.76 -3.84
C GLN A 66 31.45 -61.59 -2.66
N GLU A 67 31.50 -61.01 -1.45
CA GLU A 67 31.94 -61.75 -0.25
C GLU A 67 31.04 -62.96 0.00
N THR A 68 29.73 -62.78 -0.11
CA THR A 68 28.72 -63.82 0.14
C THR A 68 28.86 -64.97 -0.86
N GLY A 69 28.99 -64.66 -2.16
CA GLY A 69 29.20 -65.65 -3.21
C GLY A 69 30.52 -66.39 -3.07
N GLN A 70 31.60 -65.65 -2.81
CA GLN A 70 32.93 -66.23 -2.58
C GLN A 70 32.93 -67.20 -1.41
N ARG A 71 32.38 -66.80 -0.26
CA ARG A 71 32.30 -67.66 0.95
C ARG A 71 31.38 -68.85 0.74
N GLY A 72 30.24 -68.66 0.08
CA GLY A 72 29.32 -69.75 -0.27
C GLY A 72 30.01 -70.81 -1.15
N TYR A 73 30.82 -70.37 -2.12
CA TYR A 73 31.61 -71.27 -2.95
C TYR A 73 32.74 -71.95 -2.17
N ALA A 74 33.46 -71.21 -1.34
CA ALA A 74 34.52 -71.77 -0.49
C ALA A 74 34.00 -72.88 0.44
N LEU A 75 32.80 -72.70 1.01
CA LEU A 75 32.15 -73.66 1.90
C LEU A 75 31.58 -74.87 1.15
N THR A 76 30.82 -74.65 0.07
CA THR A 76 30.03 -75.71 -0.57
C THR A 76 30.73 -76.34 -1.77
N GLY A 77 31.60 -75.61 -2.46
CA GLY A 77 32.14 -75.96 -3.78
C GLY A 77 31.13 -75.88 -4.94
N GLN A 78 29.88 -75.48 -4.69
CA GLN A 78 28.87 -75.41 -5.75
C GLN A 78 29.04 -74.15 -6.58
N ARG A 79 29.25 -74.31 -7.90
CA ARG A 79 29.53 -73.21 -8.83
C ARG A 79 28.44 -72.13 -8.87
N SER A 80 27.19 -72.44 -8.53
CA SER A 80 26.10 -71.46 -8.43
C SER A 80 26.40 -70.31 -7.46
N PHE A 81 27.17 -70.55 -6.39
CA PHE A 81 27.59 -69.48 -5.48
C PHE A 81 28.59 -68.49 -6.08
N LEU A 82 29.21 -68.80 -7.23
CA LEU A 82 30.08 -67.84 -7.93
C LEU A 82 29.31 -66.80 -8.73
N GLN A 83 28.01 -66.99 -8.95
CA GLN A 83 27.20 -66.02 -9.70
C GLN A 83 27.12 -64.65 -8.98
N PRO A 84 26.75 -64.56 -7.69
CA PRO A 84 26.81 -63.29 -6.95
C PRO A 84 28.18 -62.61 -6.98
N TYR A 85 29.26 -63.39 -7.00
CA TYR A 85 30.62 -62.86 -7.13
C TYR A 85 30.89 -62.25 -8.51
N ALA A 86 30.54 -62.94 -9.59
CA ALA A 86 30.72 -62.44 -10.94
C ALA A 86 29.83 -61.22 -11.24
N ASP A 87 28.57 -61.25 -10.77
CA ASP A 87 27.61 -60.16 -10.94
C ASP A 87 28.04 -58.93 -10.14
N GLY A 88 28.35 -59.12 -8.85
CA GLY A 88 28.80 -58.05 -7.98
C GLY A 88 30.11 -57.39 -8.45
N ARG A 89 31.03 -58.12 -9.10
CA ARG A 89 32.23 -57.50 -9.71
C ARG A 89 31.86 -56.54 -10.83
N ARG A 90 30.98 -56.96 -11.75
CA ARG A 90 30.53 -56.13 -12.87
C ARG A 90 29.78 -54.89 -12.38
N ASP A 91 28.96 -55.06 -11.35
CA ASP A 91 28.25 -53.94 -10.74
C ASP A 91 29.20 -52.98 -10.02
N ALA A 92 30.19 -53.49 -9.30
CA ALA A 92 31.19 -52.65 -8.64
C ALA A 92 31.95 -51.77 -9.65
N ASP A 93 32.42 -52.34 -10.76
CA ASP A 93 33.13 -51.61 -11.81
C ASP A 93 32.26 -50.49 -12.41
N ARG A 94 30.99 -50.81 -12.73
CA ARG A 94 30.02 -49.86 -13.27
C ARG A 94 29.72 -48.73 -12.28
N LEU A 95 29.50 -49.07 -11.00
CA LEU A 95 29.13 -48.10 -9.97
C LEU A 95 30.31 -47.21 -9.58
N GLN A 96 31.55 -47.73 -9.59
CA GLN A 96 32.76 -46.93 -9.41
C GLN A 96 32.94 -45.91 -10.53
N ALA A 97 32.73 -46.30 -11.79
CA ALA A 97 32.78 -45.35 -12.91
C ALA A 97 31.72 -44.26 -12.79
N LEU A 98 30.48 -44.62 -12.42
CA LEU A 98 29.40 -43.68 -12.18
C LEU A 98 29.74 -42.70 -11.04
N LEU A 99 30.18 -43.22 -9.89
CA LEU A 99 30.58 -42.40 -8.75
C LEU A 99 31.78 -41.50 -9.09
N GLY A 100 32.72 -41.98 -9.89
CA GLY A 100 33.84 -41.18 -10.38
C GLY A 100 33.38 -39.97 -11.18
N GLY A 101 32.37 -40.14 -12.05
CA GLY A 101 31.74 -39.04 -12.78
C GLY A 101 30.94 -38.10 -11.88
N LEU A 102 30.22 -38.60 -10.88
CA LEU A 102 29.41 -37.77 -9.98
C LEU A 102 30.27 -36.99 -8.97
N LEU A 103 31.39 -37.54 -8.53
CA LEU A 103 32.21 -36.99 -7.45
C LEU A 103 33.48 -36.27 -7.93
N HIS A 104 33.69 -36.14 -9.25
CA HIS A 104 34.93 -35.61 -9.82
C HIS A 104 35.31 -34.20 -9.36
N GLU A 105 34.35 -33.36 -8.98
CA GLU A 105 34.62 -31.98 -8.54
C GLU A 105 34.86 -31.88 -7.02
N ASP A 106 34.53 -32.91 -6.22
CA ASP A 106 34.78 -32.88 -4.78
C ASP A 106 36.20 -33.36 -4.47
N VAL A 107 36.99 -32.47 -3.88
CA VAL A 107 38.42 -32.69 -3.58
C VAL A 107 38.66 -33.78 -2.53
N VAL A 108 37.63 -34.24 -1.81
CA VAL A 108 37.73 -35.27 -0.77
C VAL A 108 37.11 -36.59 -1.21
N ALA A 109 35.90 -36.56 -1.79
CA ALA A 109 35.13 -37.75 -2.16
C ALA A 109 35.78 -38.53 -3.30
N GLY A 110 36.38 -37.85 -4.28
CA GLY A 110 37.14 -38.50 -5.34
C GLY A 110 38.29 -39.37 -4.80
N PRO A 111 39.22 -38.82 -4.00
CA PRO A 111 40.27 -39.60 -3.36
C PRO A 111 39.77 -40.74 -2.47
N LEU A 112 38.68 -40.53 -1.71
CA LEU A 112 38.08 -41.59 -0.89
C LEU A 112 37.55 -42.75 -1.77
N LEU A 113 36.91 -42.44 -2.90
CA LEU A 113 36.42 -43.44 -3.85
C LEU A 113 37.58 -44.24 -4.47
N VAL A 114 38.68 -43.57 -4.80
CA VAL A 114 39.90 -44.23 -5.29
C VAL A 114 40.43 -45.19 -4.24
N ALA A 115 40.56 -44.76 -2.98
CA ALA A 115 41.02 -45.61 -1.88
C ALA A 115 40.10 -46.82 -1.64
N ALA A 116 38.78 -46.65 -1.75
CA ALA A 116 37.82 -47.75 -1.67
C ALA A 116 37.98 -48.74 -2.83
N SER A 117 38.19 -48.23 -4.05
CA SER A 117 38.41 -49.06 -5.24
C SER A 117 39.70 -49.87 -5.16
N GLU A 118 40.77 -49.26 -4.63
CA GLU A 118 42.03 -49.95 -4.36
C GLU A 118 41.88 -51.03 -3.29
N ALA A 119 41.18 -50.74 -2.19
CA ALA A 119 40.89 -51.72 -1.15
C ALA A 119 40.08 -52.92 -1.70
N GLY A 120 39.10 -52.65 -2.58
CA GLY A 120 38.28 -53.69 -3.20
C GLY A 120 39.08 -54.60 -4.12
N ARG A 121 39.91 -54.00 -4.99
CA ARG A 121 40.80 -54.74 -5.88
C ARG A 121 41.84 -55.55 -5.11
N ARG A 122 42.37 -54.99 -4.01
CA ARG A 122 43.30 -55.69 -3.12
C ARG A 122 42.63 -56.89 -2.45
N TRP A 123 41.43 -56.73 -1.91
CA TRP A 123 40.67 -57.84 -1.33
C TRP A 123 40.39 -58.94 -2.35
N GLN A 124 40.00 -58.58 -3.58
CA GLN A 124 39.77 -59.54 -4.66
C GLN A 124 41.03 -60.36 -4.96
N GLN A 125 42.17 -59.69 -5.16
CA GLN A 125 43.43 -60.32 -5.59
C GLN A 125 44.14 -61.10 -4.48
N GLU A 126 44.12 -60.59 -3.25
CA GLU A 126 44.88 -61.17 -2.14
C GLU A 126 44.09 -62.18 -1.30
N ALA A 127 42.76 -62.24 -1.45
CA ALA A 127 41.91 -63.16 -0.69
C ALA A 127 40.85 -63.86 -1.53
N ALA A 128 39.93 -63.12 -2.17
CA ALA A 128 38.76 -63.72 -2.80
C ALA A 128 39.14 -64.71 -3.94
N GLU A 129 39.99 -64.27 -4.87
CA GLU A 129 40.44 -65.09 -6.00
C GLU A 129 41.33 -66.27 -5.54
N PRO A 130 42.31 -66.09 -4.63
CA PRO A 130 43.05 -67.21 -4.05
C PRO A 130 42.16 -68.28 -3.39
N GLU A 131 41.16 -67.89 -2.61
CA GLU A 131 40.24 -68.82 -1.95
C GLU A 131 39.37 -69.60 -2.95
N ILE A 132 38.83 -68.90 -3.96
CA ILE A 132 38.08 -69.54 -5.05
C ILE A 132 38.99 -70.53 -5.80
N ALA A 133 40.22 -70.14 -6.13
CA ALA A 133 41.15 -70.96 -6.88
C ALA A 133 41.65 -72.18 -6.05
N ALA A 134 41.86 -72.03 -4.75
CA ALA A 134 42.21 -73.14 -3.86
C ALA A 134 41.10 -74.20 -3.84
N ARG A 135 39.84 -73.77 -3.68
CA ARG A 135 38.68 -74.65 -3.73
C ARG A 135 38.52 -75.35 -5.09
N GLN A 136 38.78 -74.66 -6.20
CA GLN A 136 38.74 -75.24 -7.54
C GLN A 136 39.77 -76.34 -7.77
N ARG A 137 40.96 -76.23 -7.15
CA ARG A 137 42.02 -77.24 -7.22
C ARG A 137 41.79 -78.44 -6.28
N GLY A 138 40.72 -78.43 -5.48
CA GLY A 138 40.47 -79.45 -4.46
C GLY A 138 41.42 -79.34 -3.25
N ALA A 139 42.17 -78.25 -3.13
CA ALA A 139 43.03 -77.98 -1.98
C ALA A 139 42.15 -77.49 -0.82
N VAL A 140 41.79 -78.39 0.07
CA VAL A 140 41.00 -78.12 1.29
C VAL A 140 41.81 -78.55 2.49
N ASP A 141 43.07 -78.09 2.57
CA ASP A 141 43.82 -78.28 3.81
C ASP A 141 43.29 -77.31 4.86
N GLY A 142 42.95 -77.83 6.04
CA GLY A 142 42.16 -77.12 7.05
C GLY A 142 42.86 -75.87 7.58
N THR A 143 44.19 -75.91 7.68
CA THR A 143 45.01 -74.82 8.22
C THR A 143 45.14 -73.66 7.23
N ASP A 144 45.42 -73.94 5.96
CA ASP A 144 45.56 -72.92 4.91
C ASP A 144 44.23 -72.20 4.64
N THR A 145 43.12 -72.94 4.74
CA THR A 145 41.77 -72.38 4.56
C THR A 145 41.43 -71.35 5.64
N VAL A 146 41.81 -71.61 6.90
CA VAL A 146 41.57 -70.68 8.03
C VAL A 146 42.43 -69.42 7.90
N VAL A 147 43.70 -69.56 7.48
CA VAL A 147 44.61 -68.42 7.30
C VAL A 147 44.10 -67.51 6.17
N LEU A 148 43.71 -68.07 5.03
CA LEU A 148 43.16 -67.31 3.91
C LEU A 148 41.87 -66.60 4.30
N ALA A 149 40.92 -67.30 4.92
CA ALA A 149 39.65 -66.71 5.36
C ALA A 149 39.85 -65.57 6.38
N THR A 150 40.83 -65.70 7.28
CA THR A 150 41.17 -64.65 8.25
C THR A 150 41.72 -63.41 7.55
N ARG A 151 42.63 -63.59 6.57
CA ARG A 151 43.16 -62.50 5.75
C ARG A 151 42.06 -61.83 4.93
N GLY A 152 41.17 -62.62 4.32
CA GLY A 152 40.02 -62.14 3.55
C GLY A 152 39.10 -61.26 4.39
N LYS A 153 38.80 -61.67 5.63
CA LYS A 153 38.02 -60.86 6.57
C LYS A 153 38.69 -59.52 6.86
N VAL A 154 39.98 -59.50 7.18
CA VAL A 154 40.70 -58.25 7.50
C VAL A 154 40.68 -57.27 6.32
N LEU A 155 40.93 -57.78 5.10
CA LEU A 155 40.90 -56.96 3.89
C LEU A 155 39.48 -56.46 3.57
N PHE A 156 38.45 -57.29 3.78
CA PHE A 156 37.06 -56.89 3.54
C PHE A 156 36.56 -55.88 4.58
N ASP A 157 36.95 -56.03 5.85
CA ASP A 157 36.62 -55.05 6.90
C ASP A 157 37.26 -53.68 6.57
N ALA A 158 38.50 -53.66 6.06
CA ALA A 158 39.13 -52.44 5.58
C ALA A 158 38.39 -51.82 4.37
N LEU A 159 37.94 -52.64 3.42
CA LEU A 159 37.10 -52.19 2.30
C LEU A 159 35.78 -51.58 2.79
N ARG A 160 35.08 -52.24 3.72
CA ARG A 160 33.84 -51.70 4.30
C ARG A 160 34.06 -50.35 4.94
N GLN A 161 35.17 -50.17 5.66
CA GLN A 161 35.52 -48.88 6.25
C GLN A 161 35.70 -47.81 5.18
N ARG A 162 36.42 -48.10 4.10
CA ARG A 162 36.60 -47.14 2.99
C ARG A 162 35.30 -46.78 2.29
N LEU A 163 34.41 -47.75 2.07
CA LEU A 163 33.08 -47.49 1.50
C LEU A 163 32.23 -46.63 2.44
N ALA A 164 32.32 -46.84 3.75
CA ALA A 164 31.64 -46.01 4.75
C ALA A 164 32.18 -44.57 4.76
N GLU A 165 33.49 -44.36 4.60
CA GLU A 165 34.09 -43.02 4.47
C GLU A 165 33.54 -42.28 3.24
N VAL A 166 33.39 -42.96 2.10
CA VAL A 166 32.76 -42.38 0.89
C VAL A 166 31.30 -42.02 1.16
N ALA A 167 30.52 -42.94 1.73
CA ALA A 167 29.10 -42.71 2.02
C ALA A 167 28.90 -41.54 2.99
N GLN A 168 29.70 -41.48 4.06
CA GLN A 168 29.67 -40.39 5.03
C GLN A 168 29.99 -39.04 4.37
N ARG A 169 30.96 -38.98 3.46
CA ARG A 169 31.29 -37.74 2.75
C ARG A 169 30.13 -37.29 1.85
N ILE A 170 29.49 -38.20 1.13
CA ILE A 170 28.32 -37.89 0.30
C ILE A 170 27.15 -37.37 1.16
N ASP A 171 26.93 -37.97 2.33
CA ASP A 171 25.90 -37.52 3.27
C ASP A 171 26.19 -36.12 3.83
N GLN A 172 27.45 -35.82 4.16
CA GLN A 172 27.86 -34.48 4.58
C GLN A 172 27.61 -33.44 3.47
N LEU A 173 27.99 -33.73 2.23
CA LEU A 173 27.72 -32.85 1.09
C LEU A 173 26.22 -32.60 0.91
N THR A 174 25.40 -33.63 1.10
CA THR A 174 23.95 -33.53 1.00
C THR A 174 23.37 -32.67 2.12
N GLN A 175 23.84 -32.86 3.36
CA GLN A 175 23.41 -32.06 4.51
C GLN A 175 23.82 -30.59 4.38
N ASP A 176 25.04 -30.30 3.93
CA ASP A 176 25.52 -28.93 3.73
C ASP A 176 24.67 -28.18 2.69
N GLN A 177 24.31 -28.85 1.59
CA GLN A 177 23.43 -28.26 0.58
C GLN A 177 22.00 -28.07 1.09
N LEU A 178 21.45 -29.00 1.88
CA LEU A 178 20.13 -28.85 2.50
C LEU A 178 20.09 -27.74 3.57
N GLY A 179 21.14 -27.58 4.37
CA GLY A 179 21.27 -26.51 5.37
C GLY A 179 21.36 -25.12 4.73
N GLY A 180 22.05 -25.02 3.59
CA GLY A 180 22.07 -23.81 2.77
C GLY A 180 20.68 -23.42 2.25
N LEU A 181 19.84 -24.39 1.90
CA LEU A 181 18.45 -24.15 1.47
C LEU A 181 17.56 -23.66 2.61
N ALA A 182 17.66 -24.23 3.81
CA ALA A 182 16.83 -23.83 4.95
C ALA A 182 17.13 -22.39 5.40
N THR A 183 18.41 -21.99 5.39
CA THR A 183 18.81 -20.62 5.75
C THR A 183 18.44 -19.60 4.67
N ALA A 184 18.54 -19.97 3.39
CA ALA A 184 18.04 -19.15 2.28
C ALA A 184 16.51 -18.95 2.37
N GLN A 185 15.77 -20.03 2.64
CA GLN A 185 14.31 -19.96 2.82
C GLN A 185 13.92 -19.10 4.03
N GLY A 186 14.69 -19.16 5.13
CA GLY A 186 14.46 -18.33 6.31
C GLY A 186 14.63 -16.83 6.05
N ARG A 187 15.65 -16.43 5.28
CA ARG A 187 15.86 -15.03 4.87
C ARG A 187 14.77 -14.55 3.92
N ALA A 188 14.35 -15.38 2.96
CA ALA A 188 13.23 -15.11 2.06
C ALA A 188 11.92 -14.83 2.82
N ASN A 189 11.62 -15.69 3.80
CA ASN A 189 10.45 -15.56 4.64
C ASN A 189 10.51 -14.31 5.51
N ALA A 190 11.69 -13.99 6.07
CA ALA A 190 11.89 -12.77 6.86
C ALA A 190 11.71 -11.49 6.03
N ALA A 191 12.24 -11.45 4.81
CA ALA A 191 12.07 -10.33 3.89
C ALA A 191 10.59 -10.15 3.49
N THR A 192 9.89 -11.24 3.22
CA THR A 192 8.45 -11.23 2.91
C THR A 192 7.62 -10.80 4.12
N ALA A 193 7.95 -11.28 5.32
CA ALA A 193 7.29 -10.88 6.57
C ALA A 193 7.49 -9.39 6.87
N LEU A 194 8.70 -8.85 6.64
CA LEU A 194 8.97 -7.42 6.80
C LEU A 194 8.16 -6.59 5.79
N ALA A 195 8.09 -7.01 4.53
CA ALA A 195 7.27 -6.34 3.53
C ALA A 195 5.78 -6.34 3.90
N ALA A 196 5.27 -7.48 4.40
CA ALA A 196 3.90 -7.59 4.89
C ALA A 196 3.65 -6.68 6.11
N LEU A 197 4.58 -6.63 7.06
CA LEU A 197 4.49 -5.74 8.23
C LEU A 197 4.44 -4.26 7.82
N VAL A 198 5.27 -3.85 6.85
CA VAL A 198 5.26 -2.48 6.32
C VAL A 198 3.94 -2.19 5.61
N ALA A 199 3.40 -3.13 4.82
CA ALA A 199 2.12 -2.97 4.14
C ALA A 199 0.96 -2.80 5.13
N VAL A 200 0.90 -3.63 6.17
CA VAL A 200 -0.11 -3.53 7.24
C VAL A 200 0.03 -2.23 8.02
N GLY A 201 1.26 -1.85 8.38
CA GLY A 201 1.55 -0.59 9.07
C GLY A 201 1.13 0.62 8.25
N MET A 202 1.40 0.62 6.94
CA MET A 202 1.00 1.68 6.03
C MET A 202 -0.52 1.75 5.88
N ALA A 203 -1.19 0.60 5.74
CA ALA A 203 -2.65 0.53 5.67
C ALA A 203 -3.30 1.11 6.94
N GLY A 204 -2.80 0.71 8.12
CA GLY A 204 -3.25 1.25 9.41
C GLY A 204 -2.99 2.75 9.54
N TRP A 205 -1.82 3.22 9.09
CA TRP A 205 -1.50 4.64 9.08
C TRP A 205 -2.45 5.44 8.18
N THR A 206 -2.73 4.97 6.96
CA THR A 206 -3.72 5.60 6.07
C THR A 206 -5.12 5.60 6.67
N ALA A 207 -5.58 4.47 7.24
CA ALA A 207 -6.89 4.38 7.88
C ALA A 207 -7.03 5.36 9.07
N TRP A 208 -5.93 5.63 9.78
CA TRP A 208 -5.90 6.58 10.90
C TRP A 208 -5.76 8.05 10.45
N ALA A 209 -4.97 8.32 9.41
CA ALA A 209 -4.63 9.65 8.94
C ALA A 209 -5.72 10.26 8.05
N LEU A 210 -6.33 9.46 7.17
CA LEU A 210 -7.30 9.94 6.19
C LEU A 210 -8.53 10.60 6.87
N PRO A 211 -9.20 9.98 7.86
CA PRO A 211 -10.37 10.59 8.50
C PRO A 211 -10.02 11.89 9.25
N ARG A 212 -8.80 12.00 9.78
CA ARG A 212 -8.33 13.20 10.47
C ARG A 212 -8.01 14.34 9.50
N ALA A 213 -7.45 14.03 8.35
CA ALA A 213 -7.06 15.01 7.35
C ALA A 213 -8.23 15.45 6.45
N THR A 214 -9.19 14.54 6.19
CA THR A 214 -10.23 14.74 5.16
C THR A 214 -11.62 14.85 5.78
N THR A 215 -12.08 13.80 6.45
CA THR A 215 -13.46 13.67 6.94
C THR A 215 -13.78 14.69 8.03
N ARG A 216 -12.88 14.88 9.00
CA ARG A 216 -13.11 15.83 10.11
C ARG A 216 -13.17 17.29 9.64
N PRO A 217 -12.24 17.80 8.81
CA PRO A 217 -12.33 19.16 8.28
C PRO A 217 -13.53 19.37 7.36
N LEU A 218 -13.86 18.41 6.48
CA LEU A 218 -15.07 18.50 5.66
C LEU A 218 -16.34 18.53 6.50
N ALA A 219 -16.46 17.65 7.50
CA ALA A 219 -17.63 17.63 8.39
C ALA A 219 -17.76 18.91 9.22
N ARG A 220 -16.65 19.61 9.53
CA ARG A 220 -16.68 20.95 10.12
C ARG A 220 -17.17 21.99 9.10
N LEU A 221 -16.61 21.99 7.90
CA LEU A 221 -16.99 22.92 6.85
C LEU A 221 -18.47 22.80 6.46
N VAL A 222 -18.98 21.56 6.33
CA VAL A 222 -20.40 21.31 6.06
C VAL A 222 -21.27 21.86 7.19
N ARG A 223 -20.91 21.66 8.45
CA ARG A 223 -21.67 22.21 9.60
C ARG A 223 -21.64 23.73 9.63
N GLU A 224 -20.51 24.37 9.34
CA GLU A 224 -20.39 25.83 9.26
C GLU A 224 -21.22 26.40 8.11
N LEU A 225 -21.20 25.76 6.94
CA LEU A 225 -22.03 26.12 5.80
C LEU A 225 -23.54 25.96 6.09
N SER A 226 -23.95 24.87 6.75
CA SER A 226 -25.33 24.69 7.17
C SER A 226 -25.78 25.79 8.15
N ALA A 227 -24.93 26.17 9.12
CA ALA A 227 -25.25 27.26 10.04
C ALA A 227 -25.45 28.62 9.33
N VAL A 228 -24.63 28.90 8.31
CA VAL A 228 -24.81 30.10 7.47
C VAL A 228 -26.12 30.03 6.67
N ALA A 229 -26.47 28.86 6.13
CA ALA A 229 -27.75 28.66 5.43
C ALA A 229 -28.96 28.80 6.37
N ASP A 230 -28.82 28.42 7.64
CA ASP A 230 -29.83 28.58 8.69
C ASP A 230 -29.91 30.03 9.24
N GLY A 231 -29.09 30.95 8.71
CA GLY A 231 -29.12 32.38 9.04
C GLY A 231 -28.08 32.85 10.07
N ASP A 232 -27.24 31.97 10.64
CA ASP A 232 -26.13 32.37 11.50
C ASP A 232 -24.92 32.81 10.65
N THR A 233 -24.99 34.03 10.11
CA THR A 233 -23.90 34.63 9.33
C THR A 233 -22.79 35.24 10.20
N SER A 234 -22.89 35.17 11.52
CA SER A 234 -21.99 35.87 12.46
C SER A 234 -20.62 35.18 12.59
N ARG A 235 -20.56 33.87 12.31
CA ARG A 235 -19.34 33.05 12.42
C ARG A 235 -18.53 33.09 11.13
N ARG A 236 -17.23 33.34 11.24
CA ARG A 236 -16.28 33.23 10.11
C ARG A 236 -15.93 31.77 9.85
N ILE A 237 -15.82 31.40 8.58
CA ILE A 237 -15.41 30.05 8.15
C ILE A 237 -13.88 30.00 8.09
N THR A 238 -13.23 29.52 9.15
CA THR A 238 -11.75 29.35 9.21
C THR A 238 -11.37 27.90 9.40
N VAL A 239 -11.52 27.10 8.33
CA VAL A 239 -11.21 25.67 8.40
C VAL A 239 -9.71 25.42 8.17
N ALA A 240 -9.04 24.97 9.23
CA ALA A 240 -7.69 24.40 9.13
C ALA A 240 -7.73 23.04 8.44
N GLY A 241 -6.89 22.82 7.42
CA GLY A 241 -6.85 21.55 6.69
C GLY A 241 -5.87 21.51 5.51
N PRO A 242 -5.89 20.40 4.75
CA PRO A 242 -5.17 20.25 3.48
C PRO A 242 -5.45 21.43 2.52
N PRO A 243 -4.53 21.75 1.61
CA PRO A 243 -4.70 22.87 0.67
C PRO A 243 -6.04 22.84 -0.07
N GLU A 244 -6.53 21.65 -0.46
CA GLU A 244 -7.83 21.49 -1.12
C GLU A 244 -8.99 21.95 -0.24
N VAL A 245 -8.98 21.60 1.05
CA VAL A 245 -10.02 22.03 2.01
C VAL A 245 -9.95 23.53 2.25
N ARG A 246 -8.75 24.11 2.33
CA ARG A 246 -8.58 25.56 2.49
C ARG A 246 -9.10 26.35 1.29
N THR A 247 -8.91 25.84 0.07
CA THR A 247 -9.46 26.47 -1.14
C THR A 247 -10.99 26.52 -1.08
N ILE A 248 -11.64 25.43 -0.67
CA ILE A 248 -13.11 25.40 -0.54
C ILE A 248 -13.57 26.33 0.60
N ALA A 249 -12.89 26.31 1.74
CA ALA A 249 -13.22 27.18 2.87
C ALA A 249 -13.08 28.68 2.53
N ALA A 250 -12.05 29.05 1.75
CA ALA A 250 -11.88 30.42 1.27
C ALA A 250 -13.01 30.84 0.33
N ALA A 251 -13.40 29.98 -0.62
CA ALA A 251 -14.53 30.24 -1.51
C ALA A 251 -15.86 30.38 -0.73
N ALA A 252 -16.08 29.52 0.26
CA ALA A 252 -17.24 29.59 1.16
C ALA A 252 -17.28 30.89 1.98
N GLU A 253 -16.15 31.34 2.49
CA GLU A 253 -16.07 32.61 3.22
C GLU A 253 -16.36 33.82 2.31
N THR A 254 -15.89 33.80 1.06
CA THR A 254 -16.25 34.82 0.05
C THR A 254 -17.76 34.85 -0.21
N MET A 255 -18.39 33.68 -0.31
CA MET A 255 -19.85 33.60 -0.47
C MET A 255 -20.58 34.18 0.75
N ARG A 256 -20.14 33.83 1.98
CA ARG A 256 -20.73 34.34 3.23
C ARG A 256 -20.61 35.87 3.34
N THR A 257 -19.43 36.43 3.06
CA THR A 257 -19.24 37.90 3.13
C THR A 257 -20.08 38.63 2.09
N THR A 258 -20.23 38.06 0.89
CA THR A 258 -21.11 38.60 -0.14
C THR A 258 -22.58 38.57 0.30
N LEU A 259 -23.05 37.46 0.89
CA LEU A 259 -24.41 37.35 1.43
C LEU A 259 -24.70 38.40 2.51
N VAL A 260 -23.76 38.61 3.45
CA VAL A 260 -23.88 39.65 4.49
C VAL A 260 -23.94 41.05 3.89
N ALA A 261 -23.12 41.32 2.87
CA ALA A 261 -23.12 42.61 2.17
C ALA A 261 -24.42 42.84 1.40
N SER A 262 -24.97 41.82 0.73
CA SER A 262 -26.25 41.91 0.04
C SER A 262 -27.42 42.13 1.01
N ALA A 263 -27.42 41.42 2.15
CA ALA A 263 -28.45 41.57 3.17
C ALA A 263 -28.41 42.98 3.81
N SER A 264 -27.22 43.51 4.12
CA SER A 264 -27.09 44.85 4.68
C SER A 264 -27.44 45.95 3.67
N ALA A 265 -27.09 45.77 2.39
CA ALA A 265 -27.50 46.69 1.32
C ALA A 265 -29.03 46.71 1.16
N LEU A 266 -29.69 45.56 1.20
CA LEU A 266 -31.15 45.47 1.13
C LEU A 266 -31.82 46.14 2.33
N ALA A 267 -31.31 45.90 3.55
CA ALA A 267 -31.82 46.55 4.76
C ALA A 267 -31.65 48.08 4.72
N ALA A 268 -30.50 48.57 4.22
CA ALA A 268 -30.26 49.99 4.04
C ALA A 268 -31.21 50.62 3.00
N ALA A 269 -31.46 49.92 1.89
CA ALA A 269 -32.43 50.36 0.88
C ALA A 269 -33.85 50.43 1.46
N GLN A 270 -34.26 49.43 2.24
CA GLN A 270 -35.56 49.44 2.94
C GLN A 270 -35.66 50.60 3.95
N HIS A 271 -34.60 50.86 4.73
CA HIS A 271 -34.57 52.00 5.63
C HIS A 271 -34.65 53.34 4.90
N GLN A 272 -34.00 53.48 3.74
CA GLN A 272 -34.10 54.70 2.92
C GLN A 272 -35.50 54.90 2.36
N VAL A 273 -36.15 53.84 1.86
CA VAL A 273 -37.55 53.90 1.39
C VAL A 273 -38.49 54.23 2.55
N GLY A 274 -38.30 53.63 3.73
CA GLY A 274 -39.08 53.94 4.93
C GLY A 274 -38.93 55.40 5.37
N ALA A 275 -37.69 55.89 5.45
CA ALA A 275 -37.41 57.28 5.82
C ALA A 275 -37.93 58.28 4.77
N ALA A 276 -37.89 57.94 3.48
CA ALA A 276 -38.49 58.75 2.43
C ALA A 276 -40.01 58.83 2.57
N GLY A 277 -40.69 57.70 2.80
CA GLY A 277 -42.13 57.67 3.05
C GLY A 277 -42.55 58.44 4.30
N GLU A 278 -41.76 58.38 5.38
CA GLU A 278 -42.01 59.13 6.60
C GLU A 278 -41.83 60.65 6.40
N ARG A 279 -40.78 61.07 5.67
CA ARG A 279 -40.58 62.48 5.29
C ARG A 279 -41.73 63.03 4.46
N GLU A 280 -42.22 62.25 3.50
CA GLU A 280 -43.34 62.66 2.66
C GLU A 280 -44.63 62.81 3.48
N ARG A 281 -44.87 61.88 4.41
CA ARG A 281 -46.01 61.96 5.34
C ARG A 281 -45.93 63.20 6.24
N VAL A 282 -44.76 63.50 6.81
CA VAL A 282 -44.54 64.70 7.64
C VAL A 282 -44.70 65.98 6.81
N ALA A 283 -44.18 66.01 5.58
CA ALA A 283 -44.33 67.15 4.68
C ALA A 283 -45.80 67.43 4.35
N ARG A 284 -46.59 66.38 4.06
CA ARG A 284 -48.04 66.50 3.82
C ARG A 284 -48.78 67.03 5.05
N GLU A 285 -48.48 66.52 6.25
CA GLU A 285 -49.14 66.96 7.48
C GLU A 285 -48.81 68.42 7.86
N VAL A 286 -47.55 68.83 7.71
CA VAL A 286 -47.14 70.22 7.95
C VAL A 286 -47.75 71.16 6.91
N GLY A 287 -47.79 70.72 5.65
CA GLY A 287 -48.42 71.43 4.56
C GLY A 287 -49.89 71.72 4.82
N ASP A 288 -50.67 70.70 5.19
CA ASP A 288 -52.11 70.84 5.49
C ASP A 288 -52.37 71.80 6.66
N ARG A 289 -51.60 71.72 7.75
CA ARG A 289 -51.74 72.66 8.87
C ARG A 289 -51.42 74.08 8.47
N THR A 290 -50.42 74.28 7.63
CA THR A 290 -50.00 75.60 7.16
C THR A 290 -51.07 76.21 6.25
N LEU A 291 -51.60 75.41 5.32
CA LEU A 291 -52.76 75.79 4.50
C LEU A 291 -53.97 76.19 5.36
N HIS A 292 -54.29 75.39 6.39
CA HIS A 292 -55.43 75.67 7.26
C HIS A 292 -55.27 77.00 8.02
N ARG A 293 -54.05 77.31 8.50
CA ARG A 293 -53.74 78.59 9.16
C ARG A 293 -53.77 79.77 8.21
N LEU A 294 -53.24 79.61 6.99
CA LEU A 294 -53.30 80.64 5.95
C LEU A 294 -54.75 80.98 5.59
N TYR A 295 -55.60 79.97 5.34
CA TYR A 295 -57.02 80.21 5.09
C TYR A 295 -57.73 80.89 6.27
N ALA A 296 -57.42 80.50 7.52
CA ALA A 296 -57.97 81.17 8.70
C ALA A 296 -57.53 82.64 8.81
N LEU A 297 -56.27 82.94 8.47
CA LEU A 297 -55.74 84.31 8.41
C LEU A 297 -56.44 85.13 7.32
N THR A 298 -56.58 84.58 6.11
CA THR A 298 -57.34 85.21 5.01
C THR A 298 -58.77 85.52 5.45
N LEU A 299 -59.46 84.57 6.11
CA LEU A 299 -60.81 84.80 6.63
C LEU A 299 -60.85 85.90 7.70
N GLY A 300 -59.85 85.94 8.59
CA GLY A 300 -59.71 86.98 9.60
C GLY A 300 -59.53 88.38 8.99
N LEU A 301 -58.62 88.50 8.02
CA LEU A 301 -58.38 89.74 7.27
C LEU A 301 -59.63 90.16 6.48
N SER A 302 -60.34 89.19 5.90
CA SER A 302 -61.62 89.40 5.21
C SER A 302 -62.70 89.98 6.13
N ARG A 303 -62.80 89.49 7.37
CA ARG A 303 -63.74 90.03 8.38
C ARG A 303 -63.34 91.44 8.83
N LEU A 304 -62.04 91.69 8.98
CA LEU A 304 -61.50 93.03 9.29
C LEU A 304 -61.84 94.04 8.19
N ARG A 305 -61.76 93.63 6.92
CA ARG A 305 -62.21 94.42 5.77
C ARG A 305 -63.71 94.73 5.83
N ALA A 306 -64.54 93.75 6.17
CA ALA A 306 -65.99 93.93 6.25
C ALA A 306 -66.44 94.84 7.42
N GLY A 307 -65.70 94.85 8.53
CA GLY A 307 -66.04 95.63 9.73
C GLY A 307 -65.55 97.08 9.75
N ARG A 308 -64.58 97.46 8.89
CA ARG A 308 -64.01 98.82 8.85
C ARG A 308 -63.77 99.32 7.40
N PRO A 309 -64.74 99.99 6.77
CA PRO A 309 -64.64 100.40 5.36
C PRO A 309 -63.48 101.37 5.08
N GLY A 310 -63.00 102.12 6.08
CA GLY A 310 -61.85 103.03 5.94
C GLY A 310 -60.47 102.35 5.78
N LEU A 311 -60.34 101.04 6.06
CA LEU A 311 -59.08 100.28 5.94
C LEU A 311 -59.05 99.34 4.74
N ALA A 312 -60.10 99.31 3.91
CA ALA A 312 -60.23 98.37 2.80
C ALA A 312 -59.11 98.50 1.75
N GLY A 313 -58.61 99.72 1.53
CA GLY A 313 -57.52 99.98 0.58
C GLY A 313 -56.17 99.38 0.99
N ALA A 314 -55.90 99.30 2.30
CA ALA A 314 -54.62 98.77 2.81
C ALA A 314 -54.63 97.24 3.00
N VAL A 315 -55.81 96.64 3.26
CA VAL A 315 -55.93 95.20 3.56
C VAL A 315 -56.04 94.34 2.30
N ARG A 316 -56.56 94.88 1.19
CA ARG A 316 -56.73 94.12 -0.06
C ARG A 316 -55.47 93.41 -0.57
N PRO A 317 -54.31 94.08 -0.72
CA PRO A 317 -53.10 93.40 -1.21
C PRO A 317 -52.64 92.26 -0.30
N LEU A 318 -52.84 92.37 1.02
CA LEU A 318 -52.45 91.32 1.98
C LEU A 318 -53.33 90.07 1.88
N VAL A 319 -54.60 90.22 1.55
CA VAL A 319 -55.52 89.09 1.32
C VAL A 319 -55.17 88.38 0.02
N ASP A 320 -54.96 89.15 -1.05
CA ASP A 320 -54.60 88.60 -2.37
C ASP A 320 -53.25 87.86 -2.31
N GLU A 321 -52.29 88.38 -1.53
CA GLU A 321 -50.99 87.74 -1.30
C GLU A 321 -51.11 86.47 -0.45
N ALA A 322 -51.91 86.48 0.63
CA ALA A 322 -52.16 85.29 1.45
C ALA A 322 -52.84 84.15 0.68
N ASP A 323 -53.80 84.48 -0.19
CA ASP A 323 -54.46 83.50 -1.06
C ASP A 323 -53.52 82.99 -2.16
N GLY A 324 -52.67 83.87 -2.72
CA GLY A 324 -51.61 83.48 -3.65
C GLY A 324 -50.64 82.48 -3.03
N ILE A 325 -50.15 82.76 -1.82
CA ILE A 325 -49.25 81.86 -1.08
C ILE A 325 -49.94 80.54 -0.76
N ALA A 326 -51.21 80.56 -0.32
CA ALA A 326 -51.96 79.32 -0.04
C ALA A 326 -52.16 78.46 -1.30
N GLN A 327 -52.40 79.08 -2.46
CA GLN A 327 -52.60 78.39 -3.72
C GLN A 327 -51.28 77.79 -4.25
N GLU A 328 -50.17 78.50 -4.12
CA GLU A 328 -48.83 78.01 -4.45
C GLU A 328 -48.44 76.83 -3.55
N LEU A 329 -48.63 76.96 -2.23
CA LEU A 329 -48.36 75.87 -1.27
C LEU A 329 -49.21 74.63 -1.58
N ARG A 330 -50.50 74.80 -1.91
CA ARG A 330 -51.39 73.70 -2.29
C ARG A 330 -50.89 73.00 -3.56
N GLY A 331 -50.41 73.75 -4.55
CA GLY A 331 -49.83 73.18 -5.78
C GLY A 331 -48.56 72.36 -5.53
N ILE A 332 -47.76 72.73 -4.52
CA ILE A 332 -46.55 72.01 -4.12
C ILE A 332 -46.89 70.76 -3.29
N ILE A 333 -47.86 70.83 -2.39
CA ILE A 333 -48.23 69.72 -1.48
C ILE A 333 -49.10 68.67 -2.19
N HIS A 334 -49.99 69.12 -3.07
CA HIS A 334 -50.87 68.28 -3.88
C HIS A 334 -50.67 68.62 -5.36
N PRO A 335 -49.54 68.21 -5.95
CA PRO A 335 -49.38 68.33 -7.38
C PRO A 335 -50.53 67.55 -8.04
N LEU A 336 -51.32 68.24 -8.87
CA LEU A 336 -52.32 67.57 -9.70
C LEU A 336 -51.59 66.47 -10.49
N PRO A 337 -52.10 65.24 -10.53
CA PRO A 337 -51.43 64.16 -11.24
C PRO A 337 -51.18 64.62 -12.67
N ALA A 338 -49.91 64.65 -13.07
CA ALA A 338 -49.55 64.84 -14.47
C ALA A 338 -50.31 63.78 -15.27
N GLU A 339 -51.08 64.26 -16.24
CA GLU A 339 -51.88 63.43 -17.14
C GLU A 339 -51.00 62.30 -17.67
N VAL A 340 -51.33 61.07 -17.28
CA VAL A 340 -50.61 59.86 -17.67
C VAL A 340 -50.73 59.75 -19.19
N ALA A 341 -49.64 60.03 -19.90
CA ALA A 341 -49.54 59.68 -21.31
C ALA A 341 -49.70 58.15 -21.43
N PRO A 342 -50.60 57.65 -22.30
CA PRO A 342 -50.83 56.22 -22.46
C PRO A 342 -49.57 55.51 -23.00
N PRO A 343 -49.45 54.19 -22.79
CA PRO A 343 -48.25 53.43 -23.14
C PRO A 343 -48.05 53.45 -24.65
N VAL A 344 -46.84 53.79 -25.08
CA VAL A 344 -46.41 53.57 -26.47
C VAL A 344 -45.91 52.14 -26.56
N ASP A 345 -46.67 51.31 -27.25
CA ASP A 345 -46.27 49.97 -27.69
C ASP A 345 -45.06 50.03 -28.64
N GLY A 346 -44.04 49.22 -28.33
CA GLY A 346 -43.12 48.57 -29.28
C GLY A 346 -42.14 49.44 -30.08
N PRO A 347 -41.12 48.84 -30.72
CA PRO A 347 -41.01 47.42 -31.10
C PRO A 347 -40.27 46.49 -30.13
#